data_AF-A0A7S1YV24-F1
#
_entry.id   AF-A0A7S1YV24-F1
#
_cell.length_a   1.000
_cell.length_b   1.000
_cell.length_c   1.000
_cell.angle_alpha   90.00
_cell.angle_beta   90.00
_cell.angle_gamma   90.00
#
_symmetry.space_group_name_H-M   'P 1'
#
loop_
_entity.id
_entity.type
_entity.pdbx_description
1 polymer ?
#
loop_
_entity_poly.entity_id
_entity_poly.type
_entity_poly.pdbx_seq_one_letter_code
_entity_poly.pdbx_strand_id
1 'polypeptide(L)'
;MNNANLDIAASSDSRAPVSRMGAGELSLARSLSATLYAYSPDDMQPSISLGHMDIVEDVTVKRRIKLVSLSEAGQVVHFVPSVRSGGNAVRVRMEVEGEEREVVQLRGCDSVTVAVAFEITAKNVNENWMNSGIEGTDPAALNKNEADGHLMFVSNEGGTASLPWHVLMRKASDVTPSTHRLERGAYPQIVALTNAGAGFGQIDAFDLAVLSDEKPRGSRGMTQPTPDIRAAGVKTARVSAEICASRFSIEFAIASWDRQRYLMPVQYVVRLDVDGDGMDDFEVRNAEAGGDDSRQMTFVSEANTG
;
A
#
# COMPACT_ATOMS: atom_id res chain seq x y z
N MET A 1 -9.22 -7.10 23.39
CA MET A 1 -8.31 -6.34 22.49
C MET A 1 -7.69 -5.15 23.22
N ASN A 2 -8.47 -4.20 23.76
CA ASN A 2 -7.91 -3.01 24.41
C ASN A 2 -6.98 -3.23 25.62
N ASN A 3 -7.09 -4.37 26.30
CA ASN A 3 -6.36 -4.66 27.54
C ASN A 3 -5.29 -5.76 27.35
N ALA A 4 -4.93 -6.03 26.10
CA ALA A 4 -3.98 -7.07 25.76
C ALA A 4 -2.55 -6.72 26.22
N ASN A 5 -1.73 -7.74 26.41
CA ASN A 5 -0.32 -7.57 26.69
C ASN A 5 0.43 -7.24 25.39
N LEU A 6 1.03 -6.05 25.34
CA LEU A 6 1.72 -5.53 24.17
C LEU A 6 3.19 -6.00 24.09
N ASP A 7 3.70 -6.63 25.15
CA ASP A 7 5.10 -7.03 25.23
C ASP A 7 5.34 -8.39 24.58
N ILE A 8 5.10 -8.43 23.27
CA ILE A 8 5.28 -9.62 22.43
C ILE A 8 6.56 -9.43 21.63
N ALA A 9 7.53 -10.29 21.84
CA ALA A 9 8.80 -10.26 21.14
C ALA A 9 8.66 -10.83 19.71
N ALA A 10 9.19 -10.12 18.70
CA ALA A 10 9.47 -10.71 17.39
C ALA A 10 10.86 -11.38 17.36
N SER A 11 11.80 -10.85 18.14
CA SER A 11 13.14 -11.36 18.36
C SER A 11 13.63 -10.92 19.75
N SER A 12 14.86 -11.29 20.14
CA SER A 12 15.46 -10.88 21.43
C SER A 12 15.41 -9.38 21.70
N ASP A 13 15.46 -8.56 20.64
CA ASP A 13 15.67 -7.11 20.75
C ASP A 13 14.56 -6.27 20.09
N SER A 14 13.43 -6.88 19.69
CA SER A 14 12.35 -6.13 19.03
C SER A 14 10.95 -6.64 19.36
N ARG A 15 10.00 -5.72 19.50
CA ARG A 15 8.58 -6.04 19.60
C ARG A 15 8.01 -6.48 18.26
N ALA A 16 7.06 -7.39 18.30
CA ALA A 16 6.35 -7.89 17.14
C ALA A 16 5.57 -6.76 16.44
N PRO A 17 5.58 -6.74 15.09
CA PRO A 17 4.71 -5.86 14.31
C PRO A 17 3.24 -6.06 14.62
N VAL A 18 2.46 -4.98 14.52
CA VAL A 18 1.00 -5.02 14.67
C VAL A 18 0.37 -5.97 13.66
N SER A 19 0.88 -6.03 12.43
CA SER A 19 0.45 -7.00 11.41
C SER A 19 0.54 -8.46 11.87
N ARG A 20 1.39 -8.77 12.86
CA ARG A 20 1.59 -10.13 13.41
C ARG A 20 0.89 -10.36 14.74
N MET A 21 1.02 -9.43 15.68
CA MET A 21 0.48 -9.61 17.03
C MET A 21 -0.94 -9.04 17.21
N GLY A 22 -1.43 -8.27 16.23
CA GLY A 22 -2.69 -7.55 16.32
C GLY A 22 -2.69 -6.60 17.52
N ALA A 23 -3.66 -6.78 18.41
CA ALA A 23 -3.76 -5.99 19.64
C ALA A 23 -2.82 -6.48 20.77
N GLY A 24 -2.10 -7.59 20.58
CA GLY A 24 -1.26 -8.24 21.60
C GLY A 24 -1.88 -9.52 22.18
N GLU A 25 -1.21 -10.09 23.18
CA GLU A 25 -1.63 -11.33 23.85
C GLU A 25 -2.85 -11.10 24.75
N LEU A 26 -3.79 -12.05 24.74
CA LEU A 26 -5.00 -12.02 25.55
C LEU A 26 -4.67 -12.00 27.05
N SER A 27 -5.22 -11.03 27.78
CA SER A 27 -5.22 -11.03 29.23
C SER A 27 -6.65 -10.97 29.77
N LEU A 28 -7.14 -12.08 30.31
CA LEU A 28 -8.49 -12.16 30.88
C LEU A 28 -8.61 -11.28 32.13
N ALA A 29 -7.62 -11.33 33.02
CA ALA A 29 -7.64 -10.54 34.25
C ALA A 29 -7.71 -9.03 33.97
N ARG A 30 -6.87 -8.51 33.07
CA ARG A 30 -6.91 -7.10 32.66
C ARG A 30 -8.21 -6.73 31.97
N SER A 31 -8.82 -7.67 31.22
CA SER A 31 -10.10 -7.43 30.55
C SER A 31 -11.26 -7.34 31.54
N LEU A 32 -11.26 -8.17 32.59
CA LEU A 32 -12.29 -8.14 33.64
C LEU A 32 -12.16 -6.93 34.57
N SER A 33 -10.94 -6.46 34.80
CA SER A 33 -10.67 -5.26 35.62
C SER A 33 -10.69 -3.95 34.82
N ALA A 34 -11.05 -3.99 33.55
CA ALA A 34 -10.99 -2.81 32.69
C ALA A 34 -12.03 -1.78 33.11
N THR A 35 -11.61 -0.53 33.30
CA THR A 35 -12.50 0.59 33.59
C THR A 35 -12.72 1.49 32.38
N LEU A 36 -12.09 1.15 31.25
CA LEU A 36 -12.07 1.92 30.01
C LEU A 36 -11.96 0.97 28.83
N TYR A 37 -12.69 1.25 27.75
CA TYR A 37 -12.41 0.66 26.44
C TYR A 37 -12.53 1.72 25.35
N ALA A 38 -11.97 1.41 24.18
CA ALA A 38 -11.91 2.34 23.08
C ALA A 38 -12.02 1.64 21.73
N TYR A 39 -12.67 2.29 20.76
CA TYR A 39 -12.80 1.76 19.41
C TYR A 39 -12.90 2.87 18.37
N SER A 40 -12.56 2.55 17.13
CA SER A 40 -12.80 3.44 15.99
C SER A 40 -14.24 3.28 15.53
N PRO A 41 -15.14 4.28 15.66
CA PRO A 41 -16.46 4.24 15.06
C PRO A 41 -16.42 4.24 13.53
N ASP A 42 -15.33 4.73 12.92
CA ASP A 42 -15.16 4.73 11.45
C ASP A 42 -14.92 3.30 10.93
N ASP A 43 -14.14 2.52 11.68
CA ASP A 43 -13.78 1.15 11.31
C ASP A 43 -14.66 0.09 11.99
N MET A 44 -15.51 0.49 12.94
CA MET A 44 -16.35 -0.36 13.80
C MET A 44 -15.56 -1.47 14.53
N GLN A 45 -14.31 -1.19 14.89
CA GLN A 45 -13.42 -2.16 15.53
C GLN A 45 -12.43 -1.48 16.50
N PRO A 46 -11.88 -2.21 17.49
CA PRO A 46 -10.87 -1.69 18.42
C PRO A 46 -9.46 -1.74 17.80
N SER A 47 -9.32 -1.31 16.56
CA SER A 47 -8.08 -1.20 15.79
C SER A 47 -8.24 -0.17 14.68
N ILE A 48 -7.12 0.31 14.15
CA ILE A 48 -7.09 1.30 13.07
C ILE A 48 -6.26 0.75 11.92
N SER A 49 -6.88 0.60 10.76
CA SER A 49 -6.14 0.37 9.52
C SER A 49 -6.15 1.64 8.70
N LEU A 50 -4.98 2.16 8.42
CA LEU A 50 -4.80 3.26 7.48
C LEU A 50 -4.65 2.74 6.04
N GLY A 51 -4.51 1.42 5.87
CA GLY A 51 -4.43 0.76 4.56
C GLY A 51 -3.05 0.85 3.92
N HIS A 52 -3.03 0.72 2.59
CA HIS A 52 -1.86 0.93 1.74
C HIS A 52 -1.88 2.37 1.20
N MET A 53 -0.77 3.09 1.33
CA MET A 53 -0.63 4.46 0.82
C MET A 53 0.62 4.63 -0.05
N ASP A 54 0.40 5.19 -1.23
CA ASP A 54 1.45 5.74 -2.08
C ASP A 54 1.64 7.21 -1.70
N ILE A 55 2.78 7.53 -1.06
CA ILE A 55 3.02 8.85 -0.46
C ILE A 55 3.78 9.73 -1.45
N VAL A 56 3.06 10.65 -2.07
CA VAL A 56 3.58 11.67 -2.99
C VAL A 56 4.09 12.89 -2.22
N GLU A 57 3.30 13.36 -1.26
CA GLU A 57 3.56 14.54 -0.42
C GLU A 57 3.15 14.28 1.03
N ASP A 58 3.44 15.21 1.93
CA ASP A 58 3.06 15.11 3.34
C ASP A 58 1.54 14.97 3.47
N VAL A 59 1.07 14.00 4.25
CA VAL A 59 -0.36 13.70 4.37
C VAL A 59 -0.77 13.58 5.82
N THR A 60 -1.96 14.09 6.15
CA THR A 60 -2.58 13.89 7.45
C THR A 60 -3.84 13.06 7.29
N VAL A 61 -3.90 11.93 7.99
CA VAL A 61 -5.08 11.07 8.04
C VAL A 61 -5.69 11.15 9.43
N LYS A 62 -6.99 11.46 9.50
CA LYS A 62 -7.71 11.52 10.77
C LYS A 62 -8.61 10.31 10.95
N ARG A 63 -8.70 9.82 12.18
CA ARG A 63 -9.65 8.78 12.61
C ARG A 63 -10.33 9.23 13.88
N ARG A 64 -11.64 8.95 13.98
CA ARG A 64 -12.36 9.15 15.23
C ARG A 64 -12.09 7.97 16.15
N ILE A 65 -11.98 8.24 17.45
CA ILE A 65 -11.83 7.23 18.50
C ILE A 65 -12.87 7.52 19.56
N LYS A 66 -13.75 6.56 19.81
CA LYS A 66 -14.70 6.63 20.91
C LYS A 66 -14.09 5.97 22.14
N LEU A 67 -13.97 6.73 23.22
CA LEU A 67 -13.57 6.26 24.53
C LEU A 67 -14.84 6.09 25.37
N VAL A 68 -14.95 4.98 26.08
CA VAL A 68 -16.12 4.67 26.91
C VAL A 68 -15.65 4.27 28.29
N SER A 69 -16.08 5.04 29.29
CA SER A 69 -15.82 4.70 30.69
C SER A 69 -16.79 3.63 31.17
N LEU A 70 -16.24 2.64 31.87
CA LEU A 70 -16.98 1.62 32.60
C LEU A 70 -17.02 1.92 34.11
N SER A 71 -16.38 3.02 34.54
CA SER A 71 -16.35 3.47 35.93
C SER A 71 -17.55 4.36 36.23
N GLU A 72 -18.11 4.25 37.43
CA GLU A 72 -19.13 5.19 37.93
C GLU A 72 -18.53 6.56 38.31
N ALA A 73 -17.23 6.60 38.60
CA ALA A 73 -16.50 7.84 38.85
C ALA A 73 -15.98 8.46 37.54
N GLY A 74 -15.91 9.79 37.49
CA GLY A 74 -15.23 10.50 36.41
C GLY A 74 -13.73 10.16 36.37
N GLN A 75 -13.14 10.18 35.17
CA GLN A 75 -11.77 9.76 34.93
C GLN A 75 -11.03 10.78 34.06
N VAL A 76 -9.75 10.97 34.38
CA VAL A 76 -8.78 11.70 33.55
C VAL A 76 -8.04 10.68 32.71
N VAL A 77 -8.15 10.78 31.38
CA VAL A 77 -7.52 9.84 30.46
C VAL A 77 -6.39 10.54 29.70
N HIS A 78 -5.17 10.02 29.86
CA HIS A 78 -3.97 10.46 29.18
C HIS A 78 -3.79 9.69 27.86
N PHE A 79 -3.52 10.42 26.78
CA PHE A 79 -3.19 9.86 25.49
C PHE A 79 -1.67 9.73 25.36
N VAL A 80 -1.20 8.50 25.18
CA VAL A 80 0.22 8.16 25.07
C VAL A 80 0.41 7.30 23.82
N PRO A 81 0.53 7.90 22.63
CA PRO A 81 0.75 7.13 21.42
C PRO A 81 2.12 6.47 21.44
N SER A 82 2.20 5.26 20.93
CA SER A 82 3.45 4.58 20.63
C SER A 82 3.58 4.39 19.13
N VAL A 83 4.80 4.57 18.63
CA VAL A 83 5.23 4.25 17.26
C VAL A 83 6.30 3.18 17.41
N ARG A 84 6.03 1.96 16.94
CA ARG A 84 6.99 0.84 17.00
C ARG A 84 7.89 0.88 15.76
N SER A 85 7.30 0.98 14.58
CA SER A 85 7.98 1.16 13.30
C SER A 85 7.44 2.39 12.57
N GLY A 86 8.26 2.96 11.69
CA GLY A 86 7.97 4.21 10.98
C GLY A 86 8.80 5.40 11.46
N GLY A 87 9.52 5.29 12.57
CA GLY A 87 10.49 6.29 13.03
C GLY A 87 9.93 7.71 13.05
N ASN A 88 10.63 8.64 12.39
CA ASN A 88 10.22 10.04 12.23
C ASN A 88 9.33 10.28 10.99
N ALA A 89 8.85 9.24 10.32
CA ALA A 89 7.92 9.36 9.21
C ALA A 89 6.48 9.55 9.67
N VAL A 90 6.12 9.05 10.86
CA VAL A 90 4.76 9.16 11.40
C VAL A 90 4.77 9.89 12.74
N ARG A 91 4.00 10.97 12.83
CA ARG A 91 3.62 11.60 14.10
C ARG A 91 2.15 11.34 14.37
N VAL A 92 1.84 10.95 15.60
CA VAL A 92 0.47 10.70 16.03
C VAL A 92 0.11 11.69 17.14
N ARG A 93 -1.02 12.38 16.98
CA ARG A 93 -1.57 13.27 18.02
C ARG A 93 -3.07 13.06 18.20
N MET A 94 -3.57 13.38 19.38
CA MET A 94 -5.00 13.46 19.65
C MET A 94 -5.47 14.91 19.52
N GLU A 95 -6.64 15.10 18.92
CA GLU A 95 -7.32 16.37 18.79
C GLU A 95 -8.67 16.30 19.51
N VAL A 96 -8.94 17.29 20.35
CA VAL A 96 -10.21 17.49 21.04
C VAL A 96 -10.70 18.88 20.68
N GLU A 97 -11.90 18.96 20.10
CA GLU A 97 -12.48 20.23 19.63
C GLU A 97 -11.59 20.99 18.63
N GLY A 98 -10.75 20.27 17.88
CA GLY A 98 -9.85 20.83 16.86
C GLY A 98 -8.48 21.25 17.37
N GLU A 99 -8.21 21.14 18.67
CA GLU A 99 -6.91 21.46 19.27
C GLU A 99 -6.15 20.18 19.68
N GLU A 100 -4.83 20.19 19.52
CA GLU A 100 -3.97 19.11 20.02
C GLU A 100 -4.05 19.03 21.55
N ARG A 101 -4.38 17.85 22.07
CA ARG A 101 -4.49 17.58 23.51
C ARG A 101 -3.85 16.24 23.83
N GLU A 102 -3.27 16.15 25.03
CA GLU A 102 -2.75 14.89 25.57
C GLU A 102 -3.69 14.27 26.61
N VAL A 103 -4.76 14.98 26.99
CA VAL A 103 -5.68 14.56 28.06
C VAL A 103 -7.12 14.80 27.64
N VAL A 104 -8.01 13.89 28.03
CA VAL A 104 -9.45 14.04 27.89
C VAL A 104 -10.15 13.64 29.19
N GLN A 105 -11.22 14.37 29.52
CA GLN A 105 -12.04 14.13 30.70
C GLN A 105 -13.22 13.24 30.31
N LEU A 106 -13.45 12.17 31.08
CA LEU A 106 -14.63 11.32 30.97
C LEU A 106 -15.46 11.45 32.24
N ARG A 107 -16.76 11.64 32.08
CA ARG A 107 -17.70 11.50 33.20
C ARG A 107 -17.94 10.01 33.48
N GLY A 108 -18.41 9.70 34.68
CA GLY A 108 -18.77 8.33 35.05
C GLY A 108 -19.82 7.75 34.10
N CYS A 109 -19.60 6.51 33.66
CA CYS A 109 -20.43 5.77 32.73
C CYS A 109 -20.75 6.53 31.42
N ASP A 110 -19.86 7.45 31.01
CA ASP A 110 -20.03 8.28 29.82
C ASP A 110 -19.04 7.89 28.71
N SER A 111 -19.19 8.51 27.56
CA SER A 111 -18.29 8.36 26.43
C SER A 111 -17.96 9.69 25.77
N VAL A 112 -16.75 9.80 25.24
CA VAL A 112 -16.31 10.93 24.42
C VAL A 112 -15.74 10.42 23.11
N THR A 113 -15.91 11.20 22.04
CA THR A 113 -15.26 10.92 20.76
C THR A 113 -14.19 11.97 20.53
N VAL A 114 -12.96 11.51 20.31
CA VAL A 114 -11.80 12.35 19.97
C VAL A 114 -11.36 12.05 18.55
N ALA A 115 -10.68 12.99 17.90
CA ALA A 115 -9.98 12.71 16.65
C ALA A 115 -8.53 12.36 16.96
N VAL A 116 -7.95 11.43 16.20
CA VAL A 116 -6.52 11.13 16.23
C VAL A 116 -5.99 11.36 14.82
N ALA A 117 -4.97 12.22 14.72
CA ALA A 117 -4.31 12.58 13.48
C ALA A 117 -3.00 11.82 13.35
N PHE A 118 -2.84 11.17 12.19
CA PHE A 118 -1.63 10.50 11.74
C PHE A 118 -0.99 11.39 10.66
N GLU A 119 0.07 12.08 11.02
CA GLU A 119 0.86 12.91 10.11
C GLU A 119 2.00 12.09 9.53
N ILE A 120 2.02 11.97 8.22
CA ILE A 120 3.01 11.22 7.47
C ILE A 120 3.90 12.22 6.73
N THR A 121 5.19 12.23 7.05
CA THR A 121 6.19 13.07 6.38
C THR A 121 6.81 12.31 5.21
N ALA A 122 6.50 12.72 3.98
CA ALA A 122 6.78 11.98 2.76
C ALA A 122 8.27 11.67 2.55
N LYS A 123 9.15 12.64 2.82
CA LYS A 123 10.60 12.45 2.64
C LYS A 123 11.19 11.35 3.55
N ASN A 124 10.54 11.07 4.68
CA ASN A 124 10.97 10.09 5.68
C ASN A 124 10.35 8.70 5.44
N VAL A 125 9.39 8.58 4.53
CA VAL A 125 8.81 7.28 4.16
C VAL A 125 9.84 6.46 3.39
N ASN A 126 9.84 5.14 3.60
CA ASN A 126 10.74 4.24 2.89
C ASN A 126 10.36 4.10 1.41
N GLU A 127 11.34 3.75 0.58
CA GLU A 127 11.08 3.24 -0.77
C GLU A 127 10.29 1.92 -0.70
N ASN A 128 9.85 1.40 -1.86
CA ASN A 128 9.17 0.12 -1.89
C ASN A 128 10.14 -1.05 -1.71
N TRP A 129 10.04 -1.78 -0.60
CA TRP A 129 10.79 -3.03 -0.37
C TRP A 129 9.96 -4.27 -0.67
N MET A 130 8.64 -4.14 -0.73
CA MET A 130 7.73 -5.24 -1.09
C MET A 130 7.81 -5.54 -2.60
N ASN A 131 8.01 -6.81 -2.96
CA ASN A 131 7.91 -7.29 -4.34
C ASN A 131 7.18 -8.64 -4.37
N SER A 132 6.52 -8.97 -5.48
CA SER A 132 5.88 -10.29 -5.67
C SER A 132 6.89 -11.35 -6.14
N GLY A 133 8.14 -11.28 -5.70
CA GLY A 133 9.19 -12.17 -6.17
C GLY A 133 9.86 -12.95 -5.07
N ILE A 134 11.20 -13.01 -5.09
CA ILE A 134 11.96 -13.75 -4.07
C ILE A 134 11.69 -13.24 -2.64
N GLU A 135 11.27 -11.98 -2.50
CA GLU A 135 10.85 -11.38 -1.22
C GLU A 135 9.33 -11.35 -1.04
N GLY A 136 8.55 -11.99 -1.93
CA GLY A 136 7.08 -11.94 -1.90
C GLY A 136 6.45 -12.62 -0.69
N THR A 137 7.20 -13.52 -0.07
CA THR A 137 6.85 -14.15 1.21
C THR A 137 7.77 -13.70 2.35
N ASP A 138 8.67 -12.74 2.11
CA ASP A 138 9.58 -12.23 3.14
C ASP A 138 8.86 -11.21 4.06
N PRO A 139 8.63 -11.56 5.34
CA PRO A 139 8.04 -10.63 6.29
C PRO A 139 8.95 -9.44 6.60
N ALA A 140 10.28 -9.53 6.39
CA ALA A 140 11.17 -8.41 6.64
C ALA A 140 10.98 -7.29 5.62
N ALA A 141 10.75 -7.62 4.35
CA ALA A 141 10.35 -6.66 3.32
C ALA A 141 9.03 -5.95 3.67
N LEU A 142 8.02 -6.68 4.15
CA LEU A 142 6.76 -6.09 4.64
C LEU A 142 7.00 -5.13 5.82
N ASN A 143 7.77 -5.59 6.82
CA ASN A 143 8.07 -4.80 8.03
C ASN A 143 8.77 -3.47 7.71
N LYS A 144 9.55 -3.40 6.62
CA LYS A 144 10.19 -2.14 6.17
C LYS A 144 9.19 -1.11 5.66
N ASN A 145 8.09 -1.53 5.05
CA ASN A 145 7.03 -0.64 4.57
C ASN A 145 5.90 -0.45 5.59
N GLU A 146 5.89 -1.20 6.69
CA GLU A 146 4.95 -1.03 7.79
C GLU A 146 5.40 0.07 8.76
N ALA A 147 4.54 1.07 8.96
CA ALA A 147 4.57 1.91 10.14
C ALA A 147 3.38 1.56 11.02
N ASP A 148 3.64 1.37 12.31
CA ASP A 148 2.68 0.80 13.24
C ASP A 148 2.93 1.22 14.68
N GLY A 149 1.94 0.95 15.52
CA GLY A 149 2.05 1.18 16.95
C GLY A 149 0.72 1.04 17.66
N HIS A 150 0.61 1.63 18.85
CA HIS A 150 -0.60 1.60 19.66
C HIS A 150 -0.98 2.99 20.11
N LEU A 151 -2.26 3.31 19.98
CA LEU A 151 -2.88 4.43 20.68
C LEU A 151 -3.17 3.97 22.10
N MET A 152 -2.50 4.53 23.11
CA MET A 152 -2.76 4.17 24.50
C MET A 152 -3.54 5.28 25.20
N PHE A 153 -4.60 4.89 25.89
CA PHE A 153 -5.44 5.74 26.70
C PHE A 153 -5.36 5.26 28.14
N VAL A 154 -4.61 5.99 28.97
CA VAL A 154 -4.28 5.61 30.35
C VAL A 154 -5.14 6.43 31.31
N SER A 155 -6.03 5.76 32.02
CA SER A 155 -6.88 6.35 33.06
C SER A 155 -6.12 6.50 34.36
N ASN A 156 -6.32 7.63 35.04
CA ASN A 156 -5.84 7.85 36.41
C ASN A 156 -6.42 6.85 37.44
N GLU A 157 -7.52 6.18 37.11
CA GLU A 157 -8.13 5.09 37.91
C GLU A 157 -7.48 3.72 37.64
N GLY A 158 -6.35 3.66 36.92
CA GLY A 158 -5.56 2.43 36.71
C GLY A 158 -5.98 1.56 35.53
N GLY A 159 -6.99 1.97 34.75
CA GLY A 159 -7.38 1.31 33.49
C GLY A 159 -6.56 1.79 32.29
N THR A 160 -6.28 0.94 31.31
CA THR A 160 -5.67 1.35 30.04
C THR A 160 -6.43 0.73 28.87
N ALA A 161 -6.81 1.55 27.89
CA ALA A 161 -7.31 1.05 26.62
C ALA A 161 -6.26 1.29 25.52
N SER A 162 -5.81 0.23 24.86
CA SER A 162 -4.95 0.30 23.68
C SER A 162 -5.74 0.06 22.39
N LEU A 163 -5.36 0.70 21.29
CA LEU A 163 -5.79 0.32 19.95
C LEU A 163 -4.55 0.19 19.06
N PRO A 164 -4.33 -0.99 18.44
CA PRO A 164 -3.29 -1.11 17.43
C PRO A 164 -3.66 -0.27 16.21
N TRP A 165 -2.65 0.37 15.62
CA TRP A 165 -2.76 1.04 14.34
C TRP A 165 -1.62 0.59 13.41
N HIS A 166 -1.90 0.53 12.12
CA HIS A 166 -0.87 0.28 11.12
C HIS A 166 -1.19 0.97 9.79
N VAL A 167 -0.14 1.26 9.03
CA VAL A 167 -0.16 1.71 7.64
C VAL A 167 0.94 0.98 6.88
N LEU A 168 0.62 0.53 5.66
CA LEU A 168 1.63 0.13 4.69
C LEU A 168 1.87 1.32 3.77
N MET A 169 3.07 1.88 3.80
CA MET A 169 3.38 3.08 3.05
C MET A 169 4.68 2.94 2.27
N ARG A 170 4.71 3.58 1.11
CA ARG A 170 5.91 3.71 0.30
C ARG A 170 5.91 5.07 -0.38
N LYS A 171 7.11 5.59 -0.63
CA LYS A 171 7.29 6.76 -1.49
C LYS A 171 6.70 6.51 -2.87
N ALA A 172 6.09 7.54 -3.42
CA ALA A 172 5.55 7.53 -4.76
C ALA A 172 6.02 8.75 -5.54
N SER A 173 6.23 8.55 -6.83
CA SER A 173 6.47 9.65 -7.77
C SER A 173 5.13 10.22 -8.26
N ASP A 174 5.19 11.47 -8.70
CA ASP A 174 4.12 12.16 -9.41
C ASP A 174 4.75 12.88 -10.60
N VAL A 175 4.90 12.12 -11.69
CA VAL A 175 5.58 12.57 -12.90
C VAL A 175 4.56 13.16 -13.87
N THR A 176 4.75 14.44 -14.19
CA THR A 176 3.93 15.16 -15.16
C THR A 176 4.78 15.61 -16.36
N PRO A 177 4.30 15.41 -17.60
CA PRO A 177 4.96 15.95 -18.77
C PRO A 177 4.58 17.42 -18.98
N SER A 178 5.52 18.20 -19.50
CA SER A 178 5.30 19.59 -19.94
C SER A 178 4.26 19.73 -21.05
N THR A 179 3.97 18.65 -21.79
CA THR A 179 2.92 18.60 -22.81
C THR A 179 2.41 17.16 -22.99
N HIS A 180 1.12 17.01 -23.26
CA HIS A 180 0.49 15.75 -23.67
C HIS A 180 0.30 15.67 -25.20
N ARG A 181 0.88 16.61 -25.95
CA ARG A 181 0.74 16.71 -27.41
C ARG A 181 2.11 16.79 -28.06
N LEU A 182 2.27 15.96 -29.10
CA LEU A 182 3.38 16.07 -30.03
C LEU A 182 2.95 16.92 -31.22
N GLU A 183 3.73 17.95 -31.54
CA GLU A 183 3.47 18.86 -32.64
C GLU A 183 4.10 18.32 -33.93
N ARG A 184 3.28 18.19 -34.97
CA ARG A 184 3.76 17.73 -36.28
C ARG A 184 4.78 18.73 -36.82
N GLY A 185 5.97 18.24 -37.17
CA GLY A 185 7.06 19.06 -37.73
C GLY A 185 8.00 19.65 -36.67
N ALA A 186 7.69 19.54 -35.38
CA ALA A 186 8.61 19.87 -34.30
C ALA A 186 9.55 18.68 -34.05
N TYR A 187 10.63 18.56 -34.84
CA TYR A 187 11.65 17.52 -34.62
C TYR A 187 13.05 18.14 -34.45
N PRO A 188 13.74 17.90 -33.32
CA PRO A 188 13.25 17.19 -32.13
C PRO A 188 12.33 18.07 -31.26
N GLN A 189 11.17 17.56 -30.86
CA GLN A 189 10.38 18.17 -29.79
C GLN A 189 10.91 17.68 -28.44
N ILE A 190 11.19 18.61 -27.54
CA ILE A 190 11.61 18.30 -26.18
C ILE A 190 10.38 18.25 -25.28
N VAL A 191 10.14 17.11 -24.64
CA VAL A 191 9.13 16.96 -23.59
C VAL A 191 9.84 16.86 -22.25
N ALA A 192 9.81 17.94 -21.48
CA ALA A 192 10.32 17.93 -20.11
C ALA A 192 9.37 17.14 -19.19
N LEU A 193 9.92 16.40 -18.24
CA LEU A 193 9.20 15.65 -17.23
C LEU A 193 9.55 16.22 -15.85
N THR A 194 8.54 16.47 -15.02
CA THR A 194 8.71 16.98 -13.65
C THR A 194 8.14 15.97 -12.67
N ASN A 195 8.92 15.58 -11.67
CA ASN A 195 8.46 14.75 -10.57
C ASN A 195 8.22 15.61 -9.33
N ALA A 196 6.96 15.77 -8.94
CA ALA A 196 6.58 16.48 -7.70
C ALA A 196 6.53 15.54 -6.48
N GLY A 197 6.58 14.21 -6.70
CA GLY A 197 6.46 13.22 -5.64
C GLY A 197 7.77 12.93 -4.91
N ALA A 198 7.63 12.44 -3.67
CA ALA A 198 8.74 12.10 -2.79
C ALA A 198 9.54 10.86 -3.22
N GLY A 199 8.98 10.01 -4.09
CA GLY A 199 9.63 8.82 -4.63
C GLY A 199 10.25 9.04 -6.01
N PHE A 200 11.16 8.15 -6.41
CA PHE A 200 11.73 8.17 -7.76
C PHE A 200 10.71 7.77 -8.82
N GLY A 201 10.68 8.51 -9.93
CA GLY A 201 9.92 8.15 -11.13
C GLY A 201 10.77 7.28 -12.04
N GLN A 202 10.23 6.13 -12.44
CA GLN A 202 10.77 5.35 -13.57
C GLN A 202 9.98 5.72 -14.82
N ILE A 203 10.70 6.04 -15.90
CA ILE A 203 10.10 6.51 -17.15
C ILE A 203 10.65 5.66 -18.28
N ASP A 204 9.75 5.07 -19.04
CA ASP A 204 10.02 4.44 -20.32
C ASP A 204 9.04 5.00 -21.36
N ALA A 205 9.53 5.26 -22.57
CA ALA A 205 8.71 5.72 -23.68
C ALA A 205 8.50 4.57 -24.68
N PHE A 206 7.25 4.40 -25.11
CA PHE A 206 6.83 3.39 -26.07
C PHE A 206 5.98 4.07 -27.16
N ASP A 207 6.09 3.57 -28.39
CA ASP A 207 5.19 3.95 -29.46
C ASP A 207 3.81 3.35 -29.18
N LEU A 208 2.79 4.20 -29.12
CA LEU A 208 1.42 3.76 -28.85
C LEU A 208 0.90 2.92 -30.01
N ALA A 209 0.58 1.66 -29.75
CA ALA A 209 0.08 0.71 -30.75
C ALA A 209 -1.46 0.62 -30.73
N VAL A 210 -2.06 0.59 -29.53
CA VAL A 210 -3.52 0.40 -29.37
C VAL A 210 -4.05 1.10 -28.13
N LEU A 211 -5.31 1.54 -28.21
CA LEU A 211 -6.14 2.03 -27.11
C LEU A 211 -7.41 1.18 -27.03
N SER A 212 -7.96 1.02 -25.83
CA SER A 212 -9.24 0.33 -25.61
C SER A 212 -10.09 1.10 -24.60
N ASP A 213 -11.39 1.13 -24.84
CA ASP A 213 -12.38 1.69 -23.93
C ASP A 213 -12.50 0.84 -22.66
N GLU A 214 -12.90 1.47 -21.55
CA GLU A 214 -13.09 0.79 -20.25
C GLU A 214 -14.32 -0.13 -20.29
N LYS A 215 -14.14 -1.39 -19.91
CA LYS A 215 -15.23 -2.33 -19.67
C LYS A 215 -15.86 -2.12 -18.29
N PRO A 216 -17.17 -2.39 -18.14
CA PRO A 216 -17.82 -2.34 -16.84
C PRO A 216 -17.12 -3.26 -15.82
N ARG A 217 -16.86 -2.71 -14.63
CA ARG A 217 -16.25 -3.46 -13.52
C ARG A 217 -17.24 -4.45 -12.92
N GLY A 218 -16.73 -5.63 -12.55
CA GLY A 218 -17.50 -6.60 -11.77
C GLY A 218 -17.89 -6.06 -10.38
N SER A 219 -19.05 -6.48 -9.88
CA SER A 219 -19.48 -6.12 -8.52
C SER A 219 -18.55 -6.71 -7.45
N ARG A 220 -18.41 -6.01 -6.31
CA ARG A 220 -17.60 -6.47 -5.18
C ARG A 220 -18.07 -7.86 -4.71
N GLY A 221 -17.12 -8.75 -4.44
CA GLY A 221 -17.40 -10.09 -3.94
C GLY A 221 -17.87 -11.11 -4.99
N MET A 222 -17.96 -10.73 -6.27
CA MET A 222 -18.40 -11.65 -7.34
C MET A 222 -17.33 -12.63 -7.81
N THR A 223 -16.11 -12.57 -7.26
CA THR A 223 -14.96 -13.41 -7.67
C THR A 223 -14.64 -13.38 -9.17
N GLN A 224 -15.10 -12.35 -9.87
CA GLN A 224 -14.87 -12.10 -11.29
C GLN A 224 -14.01 -10.84 -11.42
N PRO A 225 -12.69 -10.91 -11.20
CA PRO A 225 -11.82 -9.81 -11.59
C PRO A 225 -11.94 -9.63 -13.11
N THR A 226 -12.07 -8.39 -13.56
CA THR A 226 -12.08 -8.05 -15.00
C THR A 226 -10.86 -7.18 -15.29
N PRO A 227 -9.65 -7.77 -15.42
CA PRO A 227 -8.49 -7.03 -15.86
C PRO A 227 -8.79 -6.48 -17.26
N ASP A 228 -8.65 -5.17 -17.42
CA ASP A 228 -9.00 -4.51 -18.67
C ASP A 228 -7.85 -3.63 -19.15
N ILE A 229 -7.48 -3.83 -20.42
CA ILE A 229 -6.39 -3.13 -21.07
C ILE A 229 -6.91 -1.75 -21.45
N ARG A 230 -6.14 -0.72 -21.12
CA ARG A 230 -6.39 0.67 -21.53
C ARG A 230 -5.56 1.03 -22.76
N ALA A 231 -4.30 0.63 -22.78
CA ALA A 231 -3.38 0.91 -23.87
C ALA A 231 -2.29 -0.17 -23.95
N ALA A 232 -1.77 -0.39 -25.15
CA ALA A 232 -0.50 -1.07 -25.33
C ALA A 232 0.42 -0.31 -26.27
N GLY A 233 1.71 -0.37 -25.99
CA GLY A 233 2.76 0.26 -26.78
C GLY A 233 3.91 -0.71 -27.04
N VAL A 234 4.71 -0.37 -28.04
CA VAL A 234 5.85 -1.16 -28.49
C VAL A 234 7.07 -0.26 -28.63
N LYS A 235 8.26 -0.78 -28.35
CA LYS A 235 9.52 -0.15 -28.75
C LYS A 235 10.52 -1.21 -29.19
N THR A 236 11.51 -0.78 -29.97
CA THR A 236 12.68 -1.60 -30.29
C THR A 236 13.88 -1.08 -29.52
N ALA A 237 14.59 -1.98 -28.85
CA ALA A 237 15.82 -1.68 -28.12
C ALA A 237 17.00 -2.41 -28.76
N ARG A 238 18.17 -1.75 -28.79
CA ARG A 238 19.39 -2.41 -29.25
C ARG A 238 19.95 -3.29 -28.14
N VAL A 239 20.28 -4.52 -28.48
CA VAL A 239 20.92 -5.48 -27.58
C VAL A 239 22.25 -5.95 -28.15
N SER A 240 23.11 -6.55 -27.31
CA SER A 240 24.36 -7.13 -27.80
C SER A 240 24.10 -8.31 -28.74
N ALA A 241 25.05 -8.59 -29.64
CA ALA A 241 24.98 -9.75 -30.52
C ALA A 241 24.98 -11.09 -29.75
N GLU A 242 25.43 -11.07 -28.49
CA GLU A 242 25.40 -12.23 -27.57
C GLU A 242 23.98 -12.54 -27.10
N ILE A 243 23.13 -11.51 -26.94
CA ILE A 243 21.72 -11.66 -26.55
C ILE A 243 20.86 -12.01 -27.78
N CYS A 244 21.07 -11.30 -28.90
CA CYS A 244 20.33 -11.56 -30.13
C CYS A 244 21.20 -11.26 -31.36
N ALA A 245 21.28 -12.20 -32.30
CA ALA A 245 22.08 -12.04 -33.52
C ALA A 245 21.65 -10.83 -34.37
N SER A 246 20.36 -10.50 -34.38
CA SER A 246 19.81 -9.32 -35.07
C SER A 246 20.16 -8.00 -34.36
N ARG A 247 20.63 -8.07 -33.10
CA ARG A 247 20.95 -6.94 -32.20
C ARG A 247 19.75 -6.08 -31.79
N PHE A 248 18.54 -6.61 -31.91
CA PHE A 248 17.33 -5.93 -31.48
C PHE A 248 16.46 -6.82 -30.60
N SER A 249 15.85 -6.21 -29.58
CA SER A 249 14.71 -6.75 -28.82
C SER A 249 13.48 -5.89 -29.08
N ILE A 250 12.31 -6.53 -29.02
CA ILE A 250 11.01 -5.85 -29.01
C ILE A 250 10.52 -5.85 -27.56
N GLU A 251 10.13 -4.70 -27.05
CA GLU A 251 9.55 -4.55 -25.72
C GLU A 251 8.11 -4.05 -25.85
N PHE A 252 7.23 -4.63 -25.04
CA PHE A 252 5.81 -4.26 -24.98
C PHE A 252 5.50 -3.63 -23.63
N ALA A 253 4.75 -2.53 -23.65
CA ALA A 253 4.16 -1.92 -22.46
C ALA A 253 2.65 -2.09 -22.51
N ILE A 254 2.07 -2.51 -21.39
CA ILE A 254 0.62 -2.69 -21.24
C ILE A 254 0.16 -1.87 -20.05
N ALA A 255 -0.76 -0.94 -20.31
CA ALA A 255 -1.44 -0.17 -19.28
C ALA A 255 -2.87 -0.70 -19.11
N SER A 256 -3.30 -0.89 -17.87
CA SER A 256 -4.67 -1.25 -17.52
C SER A 256 -5.45 -0.05 -16.99
N TRP A 257 -6.79 -0.13 -17.04
CA TRP A 257 -7.67 0.89 -16.45
C TRP A 257 -7.58 0.92 -14.93
N ASP A 258 -7.51 -0.27 -14.33
CA ASP A 258 -7.37 -0.45 -12.88
C ASP A 258 -6.00 -1.00 -12.52
N ARG A 259 -5.42 -0.47 -11.44
CA ARG A 259 -4.19 -1.01 -10.88
C ARG A 259 -4.42 -2.42 -10.34
N GLN A 260 -3.64 -3.37 -10.84
CA GLN A 260 -3.65 -4.74 -10.34
C GLN A 260 -3.00 -4.83 -8.96
N ARG A 261 -3.67 -5.49 -8.01
CA ARG A 261 -3.15 -5.71 -6.64
C ARG A 261 -2.16 -6.87 -6.57
N TYR A 262 -2.38 -7.86 -7.43
CA TYR A 262 -1.49 -8.99 -7.68
C TYR A 262 -1.35 -9.12 -9.19
N LEU A 263 -0.15 -9.48 -9.66
CA LEU A 263 0.05 -9.73 -11.08
C LEU A 263 -0.54 -11.08 -11.52
N MET A 264 -0.75 -12.01 -10.59
CA MET A 264 -1.55 -13.21 -10.80
C MET A 264 -3.00 -13.00 -10.35
N PRO A 265 -3.99 -13.52 -11.08
CA PRO A 265 -3.91 -14.45 -12.22
C PRO A 265 -3.91 -13.76 -13.60
N VAL A 266 -3.49 -12.50 -13.72
CA VAL A 266 -3.65 -11.74 -14.98
C VAL A 266 -2.54 -12.11 -15.96
N GLN A 267 -2.93 -12.72 -17.08
CA GLN A 267 -2.04 -12.99 -18.20
C GLN A 267 -2.37 -12.03 -19.34
N TYR A 268 -1.39 -11.25 -19.75
CA TYR A 268 -1.38 -10.51 -21.00
C TYR A 268 -0.68 -11.34 -22.06
N VAL A 269 -1.26 -11.31 -23.26
CA VAL A 269 -0.80 -12.07 -24.42
C VAL A 269 -0.69 -11.12 -25.60
N VAL A 270 0.50 -11.07 -26.20
CA VAL A 270 0.77 -10.39 -27.47
C VAL A 270 1.06 -11.46 -28.49
N ARG A 271 0.30 -11.48 -29.57
CA ARG A 271 0.52 -12.40 -30.69
C ARG A 271 1.16 -11.66 -31.84
N LEU A 272 2.12 -12.31 -32.48
CA LEU A 272 2.98 -11.73 -33.50
C LEU A 272 2.87 -12.56 -34.78
N ASP A 273 2.36 -11.92 -35.82
CA ASP A 273 2.48 -12.34 -37.22
C ASP A 273 3.71 -11.63 -37.79
N VAL A 274 4.81 -12.38 -37.96
CA VAL A 274 6.11 -11.83 -38.38
C VAL A 274 6.35 -11.98 -39.88
N ASP A 275 5.60 -12.85 -40.57
CA ASP A 275 5.71 -13.06 -42.02
C ASP A 275 4.58 -12.38 -42.82
N GLY A 276 3.55 -11.88 -42.14
CA GLY A 276 2.44 -11.11 -42.69
C GLY A 276 1.38 -11.97 -43.37
N ASP A 277 1.31 -13.28 -43.09
CA ASP A 277 0.36 -14.20 -43.71
C ASP A 277 -1.05 -14.16 -43.07
N GLY A 278 -1.21 -13.41 -41.98
CA GLY A 278 -2.45 -13.27 -41.23
C GLY A 278 -2.68 -14.34 -40.16
N MET A 279 -1.70 -15.22 -39.92
CA MET A 279 -1.64 -16.15 -38.81
C MET A 279 -0.56 -15.72 -37.81
N ASP A 280 -0.82 -15.94 -36.53
CA ASP A 280 0.16 -15.62 -35.49
C ASP A 280 1.28 -16.67 -35.51
N ASP A 281 2.55 -16.26 -35.61
CA ASP A 281 3.73 -17.12 -35.53
C ASP A 281 4.20 -17.32 -34.08
N PHE A 282 4.11 -16.28 -33.26
CA PHE A 282 4.61 -16.27 -31.90
C PHE A 282 3.61 -15.70 -30.90
N GLU A 283 3.63 -16.24 -29.69
CA GLU A 283 2.94 -15.71 -28.54
C GLU A 283 3.95 -15.23 -27.48
N VAL A 284 3.87 -13.95 -27.14
CA VAL A 284 4.60 -13.34 -26.02
C VAL A 284 3.63 -13.14 -24.87
N ARG A 285 3.92 -13.73 -23.71
CA ARG A 285 3.01 -13.71 -22.56
C ARG A 285 3.76 -13.48 -21.26
N ASN A 286 3.12 -12.81 -20.29
CA ASN A 286 3.59 -12.88 -18.90
C ASN A 286 3.00 -14.12 -18.21
N ALA A 287 3.81 -14.82 -17.44
CA ALA A 287 3.34 -15.85 -16.53
C ALA A 287 4.23 -15.95 -15.30
N GLU A 288 3.77 -16.65 -14.27
CA GLU A 288 4.56 -16.95 -13.09
C GLU A 288 5.79 -17.81 -13.44
N ALA A 289 6.93 -17.52 -12.82
CA ALA A 289 8.17 -18.29 -12.97
C ALA A 289 8.00 -19.75 -12.50
N GLY A 290 7.14 -19.96 -11.49
CA GLY A 290 6.78 -21.27 -10.92
C GLY A 290 7.53 -21.60 -9.63
N GLY A 291 7.06 -22.62 -8.91
CA GLY A 291 7.63 -23.02 -7.61
C GLY A 291 7.31 -22.01 -6.50
N ASP A 292 8.30 -21.69 -5.67
CA ASP A 292 8.18 -20.64 -4.62
C ASP A 292 8.45 -19.22 -5.17
N ASP A 293 8.70 -19.09 -6.48
CA ASP A 293 8.98 -17.81 -7.15
C ASP A 293 7.74 -17.27 -7.88
N SER A 294 7.03 -16.37 -7.20
CA SER A 294 5.83 -15.72 -7.74
C SER A 294 6.09 -14.56 -8.71
N ARG A 295 7.35 -14.33 -9.11
CA ARG A 295 7.68 -13.30 -10.12
C ARG A 295 6.97 -13.59 -11.42
N GLN A 296 6.49 -12.53 -12.06
CA GLN A 296 6.12 -12.59 -13.47
C GLN A 296 7.37 -12.55 -14.34
N MET A 297 7.45 -13.50 -15.26
CA MET A 297 8.45 -13.56 -16.32
C MET A 297 7.75 -13.44 -17.67
N THR A 298 8.51 -12.99 -18.67
CA THR A 298 8.07 -12.98 -20.06
C THR A 298 8.47 -14.30 -20.71
N PHE A 299 7.49 -14.99 -21.28
CA PHE A 299 7.69 -16.19 -22.07
C PHE A 299 7.37 -15.92 -23.52
N VAL A 300 8.14 -16.54 -24.41
CA VAL A 300 7.87 -16.59 -25.84
C VAL A 300 7.66 -18.05 -26.21
N SER A 301 6.57 -18.33 -26.91
CA SER A 301 6.30 -19.65 -27.48
C SER A 301 5.91 -19.50 -28.94
N GLU A 302 6.28 -20.48 -29.77
CA GLU A 302 5.70 -20.64 -31.09
C GLU A 302 4.19 -20.82 -30.93
N ALA A 303 3.41 -20.08 -31.70
CA ALA A 303 1.99 -20.34 -31.80
C ALA A 303 1.84 -21.67 -32.55
N ASN A 304 1.22 -22.67 -31.93
CA ASN A 304 0.95 -23.95 -32.58
C ASN A 304 -0.09 -23.76 -33.70
N THR A 305 0.36 -23.32 -34.87
CA THR A 305 -0.44 -23.21 -36.08
C THR A 305 -0.11 -24.39 -36.99
N GLY A 306 -0.57 -25.60 -36.61
CA GLY A 306 -0.71 -26.75 -37.51
C GLY A 306 0.55 -27.28 -38.19
#